data_AF-R7MGE4-F1
#
_entry.id   AF-R7MGE4-F1
#
_cell.length_a   1.000
_cell.length_b   1.000
_cell.length_c   1.000
_cell.angle_alpha   90.00
_cell.angle_beta   90.00
_cell.angle_gamma   90.00
#
_symmetry.space_group_name_H-M   'P 1'
#
loop_
_entity.id
_entity.type
_entity.pdbx_description
1 polymer ?
#
loop_
_entity_poly.entity_id
_entity_poly.type
_entity_poly.pdbx_seq_one_letter_code
_entity_poly.pdbx_strand_id
1 'polypeptide(L)'
;MIEAGLLEETKALLNKHGRIPNLINTIGYREIIGYIDNKYSLEEVKVLLKKNTRNYAKRQLTWFRKNSEIKWNIFPEKLKK
;
A
#
# COMPACT_ATOMS: atom_id res chain seq x y z
N MET A 1 4.03 9.22 3.30
CA MET A 1 4.34 7.85 3.80
C MET A 1 5.83 7.67 3.97
N ILE A 2 6.64 7.71 2.90
CA ILE A 2 8.10 7.53 3.03
C ILE A 2 8.74 8.65 3.87
N GLU A 3 8.47 9.92 3.54
CA GLU A 3 8.92 11.08 4.32
C GLU A 3 8.33 11.17 5.73
N ALA A 4 7.25 10.42 5.99
CA ALA A 4 6.58 10.37 7.29
C ALA A 4 7.12 9.24 8.19
N GLY A 5 8.25 8.61 7.83
CA GLY A 5 8.92 7.61 8.68
C GLY A 5 8.60 6.14 8.37
N LEU A 6 7.99 5.81 7.22
CA LEU A 6 7.68 4.42 6.85
C LEU A 6 8.93 3.52 6.82
N LEU A 7 10.10 4.06 6.44
CA LEU A 7 11.36 3.33 6.46
C LEU A 7 11.74 2.88 7.87
N GLU A 8 11.67 3.80 8.83
CA GLU A 8 12.06 3.54 10.22
C GLU A 8 11.07 2.62 10.92
N GLU A 9 9.77 2.80 10.65
CA GLU A 9 8.74 1.86 11.10
C GLU A 9 9.00 0.44 10.58
N THR A 10 9.33 0.30 9.28
CA THR A 10 9.61 -1.01 8.68
C THR A 10 10.83 -1.68 9.32
N LYS A 11 11.90 -0.93 9.56
CA LYS A 11 13.10 -1.45 10.27
C LYS A 11 12.77 -1.89 11.69
N ALA A 12 12.01 -1.09 12.43
CA ALA A 12 11.60 -1.42 13.80
C ALA A 12 10.76 -2.71 13.85
N LEU A 13 9.81 -2.86 12.91
CA LEU A 13 8.98 -4.06 12.80
C LEU A 13 9.79 -5.29 12.38
N LEU A 14 10.73 -5.15 11.44
CA LEU A 14 11.65 -6.22 11.05
C LEU A 14 12.52 -6.67 12.23
N ASN A 15 13.05 -5.73 13.02
CA ASN A 15 13.87 -6.07 14.18
C ASN A 15 13.05 -6.77 15.27
N LYS A 16 11.80 -6.35 15.49
CA LYS A 16 10.94 -6.89 16.56
C LYS A 16 10.33 -8.25 16.22
N HIS A 17 9.91 -8.43 14.96
CA HIS A 17 9.10 -9.58 14.55
C HIS A 17 9.76 -10.45 13.48
N GLY A 18 10.85 -9.97 12.86
CA GLY A 18 11.43 -10.61 11.69
C GLY A 18 10.56 -10.44 10.44
N ARG A 19 10.87 -11.23 9.41
CA ARG A 19 10.14 -11.23 8.13
C ARG A 19 8.91 -12.14 8.23
N ILE A 20 7.87 -11.68 8.92
CA ILE A 20 6.58 -12.40 8.98
C ILE A 20 5.74 -12.18 7.71
N PRO A 21 4.85 -13.12 7.33
CA PRO A 21 4.05 -13.00 6.10
C PRO A 21 3.27 -11.70 5.97
N ASN A 22 2.69 -11.22 7.07
CA ASN A 22 1.93 -9.97 7.09
C ASN A 22 2.81 -8.77 6.70
N LEU A 23 4.03 -8.72 7.22
CA LEU A 23 4.96 -7.63 6.94
C LEU A 23 5.50 -7.71 5.50
N ILE A 24 5.84 -8.92 5.03
CA ILE A 24 6.39 -9.12 3.68
C ILE A 24 5.34 -8.83 2.59
N ASN A 25 4.06 -9.11 2.85
CA ASN A 25 3.01 -9.04 1.82
C ASN A 25 2.25 -7.72 1.79
N THR A 26 2.33 -6.92 2.85
CA THR A 26 1.58 -5.66 2.95
C THR A 26 2.21 -4.59 2.06
N ILE A 27 1.36 -3.90 1.28
CA ILE A 27 1.75 -2.77 0.43
C ILE A 27 2.27 -1.64 1.32
N GLY A 28 3.42 -1.06 0.98
CA GLY A 28 4.17 -0.19 1.88
C GLY A 28 5.41 -0.92 2.36
N TYR A 29 5.22 -1.84 3.30
CA TYR A 29 6.31 -2.60 3.91
C TYR A 29 7.07 -3.44 2.90
N ARG A 30 6.37 -4.12 1.99
CA ARG A 30 7.01 -4.95 0.96
C ARG A 30 8.00 -4.17 0.09
N GLU A 31 7.59 -2.99 -0.37
CA GLU A 31 8.43 -2.15 -1.22
C GLU A 31 9.64 -1.61 -0.44
N ILE A 32 9.44 -1.21 0.83
CA ILE A 32 10.53 -0.76 1.71
C ILE A 32 11.50 -1.90 2.05
N ILE A 33 11.01 -3.11 2.31
CA ILE A 33 11.84 -4.30 2.49
C ILE A 33 12.69 -4.53 1.24
N GLY A 34 12.12 -4.35 0.05
CA GLY A 34 12.87 -4.42 -1.21
C GLY A 34 14.01 -3.40 -1.30
N TYR A 35 13.81 -2.19 -0.78
CA TYR A 35 14.88 -1.19 -0.65
C TYR A 35 15.95 -1.59 0.38
N ILE A 36 15.54 -2.08 1.56
CA ILE A 36 16.45 -2.58 2.60
C ILE A 36 17.29 -3.77 2.09
N ASP A 37 16.70 -4.63 1.25
CA ASP A 37 17.36 -5.76 0.62
C ASP A 37 18.20 -5.36 -0.63
N ASN A 38 18.39 -4.05 -0.90
CA ASN A 38 19.10 -3.51 -2.06
C ASN A 38 18.55 -3.96 -3.43
N LYS A 39 17.28 -4.36 -3.51
CA LYS A 39 16.64 -4.77 -4.78
C LYS A 39 16.12 -3.60 -5.60
N TYR A 40 15.81 -2.48 -4.93
CA TYR A 40 15.28 -1.26 -5.52
C TYR A 40 15.99 -0.05 -4.92
N SER A 41 16.18 1.00 -5.72
CA SER A 41 16.50 2.33 -5.25
C SER A 41 15.30 2.99 -4.55
N LEU A 42 15.55 4.06 -3.81
CA LEU A 42 14.49 4.80 -3.12
C LEU A 42 13.46 5.40 -4.11
N GLU A 43 13.91 5.84 -5.28
CA GLU A 43 13.04 6.38 -6.33
C GLU A 43 12.16 5.29 -6.94
N GLU A 44 12.72 4.10 -7.19
CA GLU A 44 11.92 2.95 -7.64
C GLU A 44 10.87 2.55 -6.61
N VAL A 45 11.22 2.57 -5.32
CA VAL A 45 10.24 2.32 -4.25
C VAL A 45 9.11 3.34 -4.25
N LYS A 46 9.40 4.64 -4.44
CA LYS A 46 8.35 5.67 -4.57
C LYS A 46 7.39 5.35 -5.72
N VAL A 47 7.92 4.91 -6.86
CA VAL A 47 7.11 4.54 -8.04
C VAL A 47 6.28 3.28 -7.79
N LEU A 48 6.91 2.23 -7.25
CA LEU A 48 6.26 0.95 -6.94
C LEU A 48 5.15 1.12 -5.91
N LEU A 49 5.41 1.86 -4.83
CA LEU A 49 4.44 2.13 -3.78
C LEU A 49 3.19 2.81 -4.35
N LYS A 50 3.38 3.86 -5.16
CA LYS A 50 2.27 4.56 -5.82
C LYS A 50 1.49 3.63 -6.76
N LYS A 51 2.19 2.83 -7.57
CA LYS A 51 1.58 1.87 -8.52
C LYS A 51 0.76 0.81 -7.80
N ASN A 52 1.33 0.17 -6.78
CA ASN A 52 0.69 -0.93 -6.05
C ASN A 52 -0.50 -0.44 -5.23
N THR A 53 -0.41 0.74 -4.63
CA THR A 53 -1.53 1.38 -3.93
C THR A 53 -2.71 1.63 -4.86
N ARG A 54 -2.48 2.19 -6.07
CA ARG A 54 -3.55 2.38 -7.07
C ARG A 54 -4.17 1.06 -7.53
N ASN A 55 -3.35 0.04 -7.77
CA ASN A 55 -3.84 -1.28 -8.16
C ASN A 55 -4.69 -1.91 -7.06
N TYR A 56 -4.31 -1.73 -5.79
CA TYR A 56 -5.09 -2.22 -4.67
C TYR A 56 -6.41 -1.47 -4.53
N ALA A 57 -6.41 -0.13 -4.61
CA ALA A 57 -7.63 0.67 -4.63
C ALA A 57 -8.58 0.24 -5.77
N LYS A 58 -8.05 -0.02 -6.97
CA LYS A 58 -8.84 -0.57 -8.09
C LYS A 58 -9.46 -1.92 -7.74
N ARG A 59 -8.70 -2.84 -7.14
CA ARG A 59 -9.23 -4.15 -6.70
C ARG A 59 -10.31 -4.01 -5.63
N GLN A 60 -10.12 -3.13 -4.65
CA GLN A 60 -11.11 -2.83 -3.62
C GLN A 60 -12.41 -2.31 -4.27
N LEU A 61 -12.31 -1.34 -5.19
CA LEU A 61 -13.47 -0.85 -5.93
C LEU A 61 -14.15 -1.95 -6.75
N THR A 62 -13.39 -2.80 -7.44
CA THR A 62 -13.96 -3.94 -8.18
C THR A 62 -14.70 -4.89 -7.24
N TRP A 63 -14.16 -5.16 -6.04
CA TRP A 63 -14.81 -6.02 -5.06
C TRP A 63 -16.09 -5.39 -4.52
N PHE A 64 -16.05 -4.13 -4.10
CA PHE A 64 -17.23 -3.42 -3.59
C PHE A 64 -18.32 -3.26 -4.66
N ARG A 65 -17.97 -3.04 -5.93
CA ARG A 65 -18.94 -2.94 -7.03
C ARG A 65 -19.74 -4.22 -7.28
N LYS A 66 -19.24 -5.38 -6.85
CA LYS A 66 -19.97 -6.66 -6.97
C LYS A 66 -21.07 -6.80 -5.92
N ASN A 67 -21.03 -6.02 -4.84
CA ASN A 67 -22.03 -6.07 -3.79
C ASN A 67 -23.07 -4.96 -4.02
N SER A 68 -24.29 -5.37 -4.41
CA SER A 68 -25.41 -4.48 -4.68
C SER A 68 -26.07 -3.89 -3.42
N GLU A 69 -25.76 -4.41 -2.23
CA GLU A 69 -26.30 -3.91 -0.96
C GLU A 69 -25.51 -2.71 -0.42
N ILE A 70 -24.32 -2.45 -0.96
CA ILE A 70 -23.49 -1.32 -0.54
C ILE A 70 -24.09 -0.01 -1.03
N LYS A 71 -24.54 0.81 -0.08
CA LYS A 71 -24.91 2.21 -0.31
C LYS A 71 -23.65 3.06 -0.34
N TRP A 72 -23.32 3.58 -1.51
CA TRP A 72 -22.15 4.43 -1.71
C TRP A 72 -22.43 5.86 -1.27
N ASN A 73 -21.75 6.32 -0.20
CA ASN A 73 -21.73 7.73 0.18
C ASN A 73 -20.45 8.35 -0.41
N ILE A 74 -20.61 9.15 -1.47
CA ILE A 74 -19.49 9.78 -2.17
C ILE A 74 -19.40 11.24 -1.70
N PHE A 75 -18.27 11.65 -1.13
CA PHE A 75 -18.02 13.03 -0.73
C PHE A 75 -16.76 13.60 -1.43
N PRO A 76 -16.81 14.82 -1.98
CA PRO A 76 -18.02 15.59 -2.26
C PRO A 76 -18.91 14.83 -3.27
N GLU A 77 -20.22 15.07 -3.22
CA GLU A 77 -21.23 14.42 -4.07
C GLU A 77 -21.07 14.78 -5.55
N LYS A 78 -20.01 14.33 -6.21
CA LYS A 78 -19.88 14.38 -7.67
C LYS A 78 -19.09 13.17 -8.18
N LEU A 79 -19.84 12.14 -8.55
CA LEU A 79 -19.63 11.53 -9.85
C LEU A 79 -20.87 11.85 -10.69
N LYS A 80 -20.99 13.12 -11.14
CA LYS A 80 -21.85 13.41 -12.29
C LYS A 80 -21.23 12.66 -13.47
N LYS A 81 -22.09 11.89 -14.17
CA LYS A 81 -21.78 11.12 -15.38
C LYS A 81 -20.86 11.88 -16.33
#